data_AF-A0A975LZW2-F1
#
_entry.id   AF-A0A975LZW2-F1
#
_cell.length_a   1.000
_cell.length_b   1.000
_cell.length_c   1.000
_cell.angle_alpha   90.00
_cell.angle_beta   90.00
_cell.angle_gamma   90.00
#
_symmetry.space_group_name_H-M   'P 1'
#
loop_
_entity.id
_entity.type
_entity.pdbx_description
1 polymer ?
#
loop_
_entity_poly.entity_id
_entity_poly.type
_entity_poly.pdbx_seq_one_letter_code
_entity_poly.pdbx_strand_id
1 'polypeptide(L)'
;MSKSLIHILKRSLNALGRKFSDLEPKFDKCVQQLLSIDKIDEQLNNLGCIIKTYKDKYYTLKRKDHRDAAELAMLKDLEDEITKFSIDYINIEDEKIKHDHALRHANNLKHRIQSFEYPLESLTPKMLLSIVNQLVKVDEQYYVLVINATGDIITPYKIKKAMTEKPLLEGDCKMHRSKTFNWKIYIL
;
A
#
# COMPACT_ATOMS: atom_id res chain seq x y z
N MET A 1 -13.66 0.59 -36.25
CA MET A 1 -14.34 0.37 -34.96
C MET A 1 -15.70 1.07 -34.98
N SER A 2 -16.77 0.43 -34.49
CA SER A 2 -18.09 1.06 -34.40
C SER A 2 -18.11 2.17 -33.34
N LYS A 3 -19.01 3.16 -33.49
CA LYS A 3 -19.22 4.23 -32.48
C LYS A 3 -19.51 3.67 -31.08
N SER A 4 -20.19 2.52 -31.01
CA SER A 4 -20.50 1.81 -29.76
C SER A 4 -19.26 1.25 -29.07
N LEU A 5 -18.35 0.61 -29.82
CA LEU A 5 -17.10 0.08 -29.29
C LEU A 5 -16.21 1.19 -28.69
N ILE A 6 -16.11 2.33 -29.39
CA ILE A 6 -15.33 3.48 -28.91
C ILE A 6 -15.93 4.03 -27.60
N HIS A 7 -17.26 4.10 -27.50
CA HIS A 7 -17.93 4.60 -26.31
C HIS A 7 -17.74 3.69 -25.10
N ILE A 8 -17.89 2.37 -25.28
CA ILE A 8 -17.64 1.37 -24.23
C ILE A 8 -16.19 1.47 -23.75
N LEU A 9 -15.23 1.49 -24.68
CA LEU A 9 -13.81 1.58 -24.37
C LEU A 9 -13.46 2.85 -23.57
N LYS A 10 -14.00 4.01 -23.96
CA LYS A 10 -13.85 5.25 -23.18
C LYS A 10 -14.45 5.13 -21.78
N ARG A 11 -15.61 4.49 -21.63
CA ARG A 11 -16.28 4.33 -20.33
C ARG A 11 -15.52 3.38 -19.41
N SER A 12 -15.02 2.27 -19.95
CA SER A 12 -14.18 1.30 -19.24
C SER A 12 -12.88 1.93 -18.75
N LEU A 13 -12.18 2.69 -19.60
CA LEU A 13 -10.95 3.38 -19.19
C LEU A 13 -11.20 4.50 -18.17
N ASN A 14 -12.32 5.22 -18.27
CA ASN A 14 -12.72 6.19 -17.25
C ASN A 14 -12.92 5.56 -15.88
N ALA A 15 -13.62 4.42 -15.85
CA ALA A 15 -13.87 3.71 -14.61
C ALA A 15 -12.56 3.10 -14.04
N LEU A 16 -11.65 2.66 -14.91
CA LEU A 16 -10.32 2.20 -14.55
C LEU A 16 -9.47 3.35 -13.95
N GLY A 17 -9.41 4.50 -14.62
CA GLY A 17 -8.71 5.69 -14.16
C GLY A 17 -9.20 6.20 -12.81
N ARG A 18 -10.54 6.22 -12.59
CA ARG A 18 -11.12 6.55 -11.27
C ARG A 18 -10.71 5.56 -10.19
N LYS A 19 -10.73 4.26 -10.49
CA LYS A 19 -10.32 3.23 -9.52
C LYS A 19 -8.84 3.33 -9.16
N PHE A 20 -7.97 3.70 -10.10
CA PHE A 20 -6.56 3.99 -9.83
C PHE A 20 -6.37 5.31 -9.08
N SER A 21 -7.16 6.34 -9.40
CA SER A 21 -7.15 7.61 -8.66
C SER A 21 -7.60 7.42 -7.20
N ASP A 22 -8.59 6.56 -6.92
CA ASP A 22 -9.01 6.21 -5.56
C ASP A 22 -7.98 5.39 -4.78
N LEU A 23 -7.00 4.77 -5.44
CA LEU A 23 -5.92 4.04 -4.79
C LEU A 23 -4.92 4.99 -4.14
N GLU A 24 -4.69 6.17 -4.71
CA GLU A 24 -3.73 7.15 -4.18
C GLU A 24 -4.16 7.71 -2.81
N PRO A 25 -5.41 8.18 -2.58
CA PRO A 25 -5.88 8.58 -1.25
C PRO A 25 -5.90 7.44 -0.23
N LYS A 26 -6.22 6.21 -0.66
CA LYS A 26 -6.17 5.03 0.22
C LYS A 26 -4.74 4.69 0.61
N PHE A 27 -3.82 4.80 -0.35
CA PHE A 27 -2.40 4.64 -0.14
C PHE A 27 -1.85 5.69 0.82
N ASP A 28 -2.19 6.96 0.60
CA ASP A 28 -1.79 8.08 1.46
C ASP A 28 -2.31 7.93 2.88
N LYS A 29 -3.54 7.44 3.06
CA LYS A 29 -4.07 7.13 4.40
C LYS A 29 -3.25 6.03 5.09
N CYS A 30 -2.88 4.97 4.38
CA CYS A 30 -2.02 3.91 4.93
C CYS A 30 -0.60 4.42 5.24
N VAL A 31 -0.02 5.27 4.37
CA VAL A 31 1.28 5.90 4.60
C VAL A 31 1.22 6.84 5.81
N GLN A 32 0.17 7.65 5.98
CA GLN A 32 0.02 8.51 7.15
C GLN A 32 -0.10 7.72 8.45
N GLN A 33 -0.77 6.57 8.44
CA GLN A 33 -0.81 5.67 9.59
C GLN A 33 0.60 5.14 9.92
N LEU A 34 1.38 4.76 8.89
CA LEU A 34 2.77 4.32 9.05
C LEU A 34 3.73 5.45 9.45
N LEU A 35 3.45 6.69 9.06
CA LEU A 35 4.23 7.89 9.40
C LEU A 35 3.98 8.39 10.83
N SER A 36 3.08 7.78 11.60
CA SER A 36 2.87 8.10 13.03
C SER A 36 4.06 7.73 13.95
N ILE A 37 5.24 7.49 13.37
CA ILE A 37 6.54 7.22 13.99
C ILE A 37 6.90 8.24 15.07
N ASP A 38 6.38 9.47 15.00
CA ASP A 38 6.56 10.50 16.05
C ASP A 38 6.26 9.95 17.45
N LYS A 39 5.27 9.06 17.59
CA LYS A 39 4.92 8.43 18.87
C LYS A 39 5.93 7.36 19.31
N ILE A 40 6.50 6.61 18.37
CA ILE A 40 7.50 5.56 18.65
C ILE A 40 8.83 6.23 19.03
N ASP A 41 9.21 7.30 18.33
CA ASP A 41 10.40 8.09 18.65
C ASP A 41 10.30 8.79 20.01
N GLU A 42 9.12 9.32 20.34
CA GLU A 42 8.86 9.88 21.67
C GLU A 42 8.97 8.80 22.77
N GLN A 43 8.44 7.60 22.53
CA GLN A 43 8.55 6.48 23.47
C GLN A 43 10.00 6.03 23.68
N LEU A 44 10.79 5.89 22.61
CA LEU A 44 12.21 5.53 22.69
C LEU A 44 13.01 6.61 23.44
N ASN A 45 12.76 7.89 23.15
CA ASN A 45 13.42 8.99 23.86
C ASN A 45 13.07 9.01 25.35
N ASN A 46 11.80 8.81 25.70
CA ASN A 46 11.35 8.74 27.08
C ASN A 46 12.00 7.56 27.83
N LEU A 47 12.01 6.37 27.23
CA LEU A 47 12.67 5.19 27.79
C LEU A 47 14.18 5.39 27.93
N GLY A 48 14.84 6.00 26.94
CA GLY A 48 16.26 6.36 27.02
C GLY A 48 16.56 7.28 28.21
N CYS A 49 15.71 8.28 28.46
CA CYS A 49 15.83 9.17 29.61
C CYS A 49 15.63 8.45 30.94
N ILE A 50 14.65 7.53 31.00
CA ILE A 50 14.37 6.70 32.18
C ILE A 50 15.59 5.81 32.50
N ILE A 51 16.08 5.05 31.52
CA ILE A 51 17.23 4.15 31.68
C ILE A 51 18.46 4.94 32.15
N LYS A 52 18.72 6.11 31.55
CA LYS A 52 19.83 6.99 31.96
C LYS A 52 19.71 7.39 33.43
N THR A 53 18.51 7.83 33.85
CA THR A 53 18.26 8.24 35.24
C THR A 53 18.53 7.10 36.23
N TYR A 54 18.08 5.88 35.92
CA TYR A 54 18.34 4.72 36.76
C TYR A 54 19.82 4.33 36.77
N LYS A 55 20.51 4.39 35.63
CA LYS A 55 21.97 4.17 35.54
C LYS A 55 22.76 5.17 36.36
N ASP A 56 22.39 6.45 36.32
CA ASP A 56 23.07 7.50 37.09
C ASP A 56 22.92 7.25 38.60
N LYS A 57 21.71 6.88 39.05
CA LYS A 57 21.46 6.47 40.45
C LYS A 57 22.28 5.23 40.84
N TYR A 58 22.29 4.21 39.98
CA TYR A 58 23.06 2.99 40.17
C TYR A 58 24.56 3.27 40.34
N TYR A 59 25.16 4.03 39.42
CA TYR A 59 26.58 4.35 39.49
C TYR A 59 26.94 5.27 40.65
N THR A 60 26.05 6.17 41.05
CA THR A 60 26.21 6.99 42.25
C THR A 60 26.28 6.11 43.50
N LEU A 61 25.37 5.14 43.63
CA LEU A 61 25.31 4.23 44.77
C LEU A 61 26.48 3.22 44.76
N LYS A 62 26.87 2.74 43.58
CA LYS A 62 27.98 1.79 43.39
C LYS A 62 29.35 2.36 43.76
N ARG A 63 29.54 3.67 43.64
CA ARG A 63 30.78 4.38 43.99
C ARG A 63 30.98 4.59 45.50
N LYS A 64 30.00 4.27 46.33
CA LYS A 64 30.16 4.34 47.79
C LYS A 64 31.10 3.25 48.30
N ASP A 65 32.09 3.66 49.09
CA ASP A 65 33.11 2.78 49.68
C ASP A 65 32.52 1.80 50.70
N HIS A 66 31.50 2.22 51.45
CA HIS A 66 30.78 1.37 52.42
C HIS A 66 29.30 1.44 52.11
N ARG A 67 28.67 0.25 52.04
CA ARG A 67 27.25 0.08 51.73
C ARG A 67 26.57 -0.77 52.78
N ASP A 68 25.40 -0.33 53.24
CA ASP A 68 24.58 -1.14 54.13
C ASP A 68 23.74 -2.18 53.34
N ALA A 69 23.04 -3.05 54.08
CA ALA A 69 22.21 -4.09 53.48
C ALA A 69 21.06 -3.53 52.63
N ALA A 70 20.52 -2.35 52.98
CA ALA A 70 19.44 -1.71 52.24
C ALA A 70 19.96 -1.12 50.91
N GLU A 71 21.15 -0.53 50.91
CA GLU A 71 21.81 -0.02 49.70
C GLU A 71 22.22 -1.15 48.75
N LEU A 72 22.62 -2.32 49.28
CA LEU A 72 22.86 -3.52 48.46
C LEU A 72 21.57 -4.04 47.80
N ALA A 73 20.45 -4.06 48.54
CA ALA A 73 19.15 -4.40 47.97
C ALA A 73 18.73 -3.40 46.90
N MET A 74 18.91 -2.10 47.15
CA MET A 74 18.60 -1.04 46.20
C MET A 74 19.45 -1.14 44.91
N LEU A 75 20.72 -1.54 45.00
CA LEU A 75 21.54 -1.79 43.80
C LEU A 75 20.94 -2.89 42.92
N LYS A 76 20.45 -3.97 43.54
CA LYS A 76 19.81 -5.07 42.82
C LYS A 76 18.50 -4.63 42.17
N ASP A 77 17.67 -3.89 42.90
CA ASP A 77 16.41 -3.35 42.37
C ASP A 77 16.68 -2.39 41.18
N LEU A 78 17.73 -1.57 41.26
CA LEU A 78 18.15 -0.70 40.17
C LEU A 78 18.65 -1.50 38.95
N GLU A 79 19.39 -2.59 39.16
CA GLU A 79 19.83 -3.49 38.08
C GLU A 79 18.64 -4.16 37.37
N ASP A 80 17.65 -4.63 38.14
CA ASP A 80 16.45 -5.26 37.62
C ASP A 80 15.61 -4.25 36.80
N GLU A 81 15.40 -3.04 37.30
CA GLU A 81 14.68 -1.98 36.58
C GLU A 81 15.42 -1.52 35.31
N ILE A 82 16.74 -1.32 35.36
CA ILE A 82 17.55 -0.98 34.17
C ILE A 82 17.42 -2.08 33.12
N THR A 83 17.49 -3.34 33.53
CA THR A 83 17.40 -4.50 32.63
C THR A 83 16.04 -4.55 31.96
N LYS A 84 14.96 -4.42 32.74
CA LYS A 84 13.58 -4.39 32.25
C LYS A 84 13.37 -3.28 31.21
N PHE A 85 13.70 -2.03 31.55
CA PHE A 85 13.53 -0.92 30.61
C PHE A 85 14.43 -1.05 29.37
N SER A 86 15.61 -1.65 29.49
CA SER A 86 16.49 -1.90 28.33
C SER A 86 15.90 -2.95 27.39
N ILE A 87 15.26 -3.99 27.91
CA ILE A 87 14.53 -4.99 27.10
C ILE A 87 13.35 -4.31 26.38
N ASP A 88 12.57 -3.48 27.09
CA ASP A 88 11.45 -2.76 26.49
C ASP A 88 11.92 -1.80 25.38
N TYR A 89 13.05 -1.10 25.58
CA TYR A 89 13.67 -0.26 24.57
C TYR A 89 14.02 -1.04 23.30
N ILE A 90 14.68 -2.20 23.44
CA ILE A 90 15.07 -3.06 22.30
C ILE A 90 13.84 -3.54 21.54
N ASN A 91 12.79 -3.97 22.24
CA ASN A 91 11.55 -4.43 21.60
C ASN A 91 10.90 -3.33 20.75
N ILE A 92 10.85 -2.09 21.26
CA ILE A 92 10.29 -0.95 20.54
C ILE A 92 11.20 -0.53 19.37
N GLU A 93 12.52 -0.62 19.53
CA GLU A 93 13.49 -0.36 18.46
C GLU A 93 13.35 -1.37 17.31
N ASP A 94 13.15 -2.66 17.62
CA ASP A 94 12.87 -3.70 16.62
C ASP A 94 11.54 -3.45 15.87
N GLU A 95 10.51 -2.97 16.56
CA GLU A 95 9.25 -2.56 15.93
C GLU A 95 9.45 -1.36 15.00
N LYS A 96 10.24 -0.37 15.42
CA LYS A 96 10.60 0.80 14.60
C LYS A 96 11.33 0.38 13.32
N ILE A 97 12.30 -0.53 13.39
CA ILE A 97 13.02 -1.03 12.22
C ILE A 97 12.07 -1.67 11.21
N LYS A 98 11.12 -2.48 11.69
CA LYS A 98 10.08 -3.08 10.83
C LYS A 98 9.19 -2.02 10.18
N HIS A 99 8.81 -0.99 10.94
CA HIS A 99 8.03 0.13 10.42
C HIS A 99 8.80 0.97 9.38
N ASP A 100 10.08 1.27 9.60
CA ASP A 100 10.92 1.98 8.64
C ASP A 100 11.05 1.23 7.32
N HIS A 101 11.22 -0.10 7.38
CA HIS A 101 11.25 -0.93 6.19
C HIS A 101 9.91 -0.90 5.43
N ALA A 102 8.79 -1.02 6.16
CA ALA A 102 7.46 -0.92 5.58
C ALA A 102 7.19 0.45 4.94
N LEU A 103 7.63 1.53 5.60
CA LEU A 103 7.51 2.89 5.10
C LEU A 103 8.34 3.12 3.83
N ARG A 104 9.58 2.63 3.79
CA ARG A 104 10.41 2.69 2.57
C ARG A 104 9.76 1.95 1.41
N HIS A 105 9.23 0.75 1.67
CA HIS A 105 8.49 -0.01 0.66
C HIS A 105 7.25 0.76 0.19
N ALA A 106 6.50 1.38 1.10
CA ALA A 106 5.36 2.21 0.75
C ALA A 106 5.76 3.44 -0.09
N ASN A 107 6.77 4.19 0.30
CA ASN A 107 7.24 5.34 -0.49
C ASN A 107 7.70 4.92 -1.90
N ASN A 108 8.36 3.77 -2.03
CA ASN A 108 8.72 3.20 -3.33
C ASN A 108 7.49 2.87 -4.19
N LEU A 109 6.41 2.36 -3.57
CA LEU A 109 5.14 2.14 -4.26
C LEU A 109 4.45 3.46 -4.64
N LYS A 110 4.49 4.48 -3.78
CA LYS A 110 3.92 5.81 -4.08
C LYS A 110 4.52 6.42 -5.34
N HIS A 111 5.85 6.38 -5.47
CA HIS A 111 6.54 6.85 -6.68
C HIS A 111 6.12 6.11 -7.94
N ARG A 112 5.70 4.85 -7.83
CA ARG A 112 5.18 4.06 -8.96
C ARG A 112 3.70 4.32 -9.24
N ILE A 113 2.94 4.78 -8.23
CA ILE A 113 1.50 5.02 -8.31
C ILE A 113 1.18 6.46 -8.76
N GLN A 114 2.13 7.40 -8.64
CA GLN A 114 1.94 8.83 -8.98
C GLN A 114 1.14 9.01 -10.29
N SER A 115 -0.09 9.49 -10.09
CA SER A 115 -1.13 9.91 -11.01
C SER A 115 -0.90 9.59 -12.50
N PHE A 116 -1.50 8.50 -12.97
CA PHE A 116 -1.89 8.36 -14.38
C PHE A 116 -3.10 9.27 -14.64
N GLU A 117 -2.88 10.57 -14.73
CA GLU A 117 -3.85 11.49 -15.34
C GLU A 117 -3.88 11.22 -16.84
N TYR A 118 -4.78 10.32 -17.27
CA TYR A 118 -5.05 10.17 -18.69
C TYR A 118 -5.78 11.42 -19.19
N PRO A 119 -5.22 12.21 -20.12
CA PRO A 119 -5.93 13.33 -20.70
C PRO A 119 -7.00 12.79 -21.66
N LEU A 120 -8.16 12.50 -21.10
CA LEU A 120 -9.32 11.87 -21.76
C LEU A 120 -9.80 12.63 -22.99
N GLU A 121 -9.55 13.94 -23.04
CA GLU A 121 -9.96 14.84 -24.12
C GLU A 121 -9.16 14.59 -25.42
N SER A 122 -8.03 13.87 -25.35
CA SER A 122 -7.14 13.61 -26.48
C SER A 122 -7.09 12.16 -26.97
N LEU A 123 -7.81 11.23 -26.33
CA LEU A 123 -7.71 9.81 -26.63
C LEU A 123 -8.36 9.43 -27.97
N THR A 124 -7.50 9.24 -28.98
CA THR A 124 -7.89 8.70 -30.29
C THR A 124 -8.19 7.20 -30.21
N PRO A 125 -9.02 6.64 -31.12
CA PRO A 125 -9.25 5.19 -31.18
C PRO A 125 -7.97 4.34 -31.29
N LYS A 126 -6.89 4.87 -31.89
CA LYS A 126 -5.58 4.21 -31.93
C LYS A 126 -4.91 4.15 -30.55
N MET A 127 -4.95 5.24 -29.78
CA MET A 127 -4.42 5.28 -28.41
C MET A 127 -5.22 4.39 -27.46
N LEU A 128 -6.53 4.26 -27.69
CA LEU A 128 -7.36 3.35 -26.90
C LEU A 128 -7.00 1.87 -27.14
N LEU A 129 -6.63 1.52 -28.38
CA LEU A 129 -6.18 0.17 -28.76
C LEU A 129 -4.76 -0.16 -28.29
N SER A 130 -3.91 0.85 -28.00
CA SER A 130 -2.59 0.58 -27.41
C SER A 130 -2.66 0.27 -25.91
N ILE A 131 -3.75 0.65 -25.23
CA ILE A 131 -3.97 0.38 -23.80
C ILE A 131 -4.66 -0.98 -23.60
N VAL A 132 -5.53 -1.35 -24.53
CA VAL A 132 -6.29 -2.61 -24.49
C VAL A 132 -5.84 -3.47 -25.67
N ASN A 133 -4.97 -4.44 -25.39
CA ASN A 133 -4.38 -5.31 -26.41
C ASN A 133 -5.42 -6.08 -27.21
N GLN A 134 -6.55 -6.44 -26.59
CA GLN A 134 -7.62 -7.12 -27.29
C GLN A 134 -9.00 -6.75 -26.75
N LEU A 135 -9.91 -6.41 -27.67
CA LEU A 135 -11.32 -6.18 -27.38
C LEU A 135 -12.13 -7.29 -28.04
N VAL A 136 -12.76 -8.14 -27.24
CA VAL A 136 -13.55 -9.29 -27.70
C VAL A 136 -15.02 -8.99 -27.46
N LYS A 137 -15.82 -9.03 -28.53
CA LYS A 137 -17.28 -9.09 -28.42
C LYS A 137 -17.67 -10.53 -28.15
N VAL A 138 -18.23 -10.81 -26.97
CA VAL A 138 -18.67 -12.16 -26.59
C VAL A 138 -20.04 -12.44 -27.21
N ASP A 139 -20.95 -11.46 -27.13
CA ASP A 139 -22.26 -11.49 -27.80
C ASP A 139 -22.77 -10.04 -28.02
N GLU A 140 -24.05 -9.86 -28.36
CA GLU A 140 -24.64 -8.54 -28.63
C GLU A 140 -24.62 -7.57 -27.44
N GLN A 141 -24.54 -8.08 -26.21
CA GLN A 141 -24.65 -7.30 -24.97
C GLN A 141 -23.35 -7.31 -24.14
N TYR A 142 -22.44 -8.27 -24.34
CA TYR A 142 -21.24 -8.46 -23.52
C TYR A 142 -19.94 -8.21 -24.28
N TYR A 143 -19.11 -7.34 -23.72
CA TYR A 143 -17.77 -6.99 -24.22
C TYR A 143 -16.69 -7.30 -23.19
N VAL A 144 -15.58 -7.85 -23.65
CA VAL A 144 -14.40 -8.16 -22.83
C VAL A 144 -13.22 -7.34 -23.33
N LEU A 145 -12.62 -6.59 -22.41
CA LEU A 145 -11.40 -5.82 -22.61
C LEU A 145 -10.25 -6.57 -21.93
N VAL A 146 -9.20 -6.84 -22.70
CA VAL A 146 -8.00 -7.52 -22.20
C VAL A 146 -6.84 -6.54 -22.24
N ILE A 147 -6.24 -6.30 -21.08
CA ILE A 147 -5.00 -5.54 -20.91
C ILE A 147 -3.88 -6.56 -20.69
N ASN A 148 -2.87 -6.57 -21.56
CA ASN A 148 -1.70 -7.42 -21.42
C ASN A 148 -0.63 -6.66 -20.66
N ALA A 149 -0.54 -6.93 -19.37
CA ALA A 149 0.49 -6.38 -18.50
C ALA A 149 1.79 -7.20 -18.56
N THR A 150 1.71 -8.47 -18.97
CA THR A 150 2.87 -9.38 -18.99
C THR A 150 3.75 -9.24 -20.24
N GLY A 151 3.22 -8.65 -21.32
CA GLY A 151 3.94 -8.52 -22.60
C GLY A 151 3.97 -9.81 -23.43
N ASP A 152 3.36 -10.88 -22.93
CA ASP A 152 3.31 -12.18 -23.58
C ASP A 152 2.34 -12.21 -24.78
N ILE A 153 2.49 -13.21 -25.65
CA ILE A 153 1.49 -13.47 -26.70
C ILE A 153 0.14 -13.84 -26.05
N ILE A 154 -0.91 -13.09 -26.40
CA ILE A 154 -2.28 -13.34 -25.96
C ILE A 154 -2.90 -14.40 -26.85
N THR A 155 -3.00 -15.63 -26.34
CA THR A 155 -3.67 -16.73 -27.05
C THR A 155 -5.16 -16.80 -26.67
N PRO A 156 -6.02 -17.34 -27.54
CA PRO A 156 -7.44 -17.57 -27.20
C PRO A 156 -7.63 -18.40 -25.92
N TYR A 157 -6.70 -19.30 -25.60
CA TYR A 157 -6.69 -20.07 -24.36
C TYR A 157 -6.46 -19.17 -23.12
N LYS A 158 -5.47 -18.26 -23.17
CA LYS A 158 -5.23 -17.29 -22.08
C LYS A 158 -6.45 -16.40 -21.84
N ILE A 159 -7.12 -15.95 -22.91
CA ILE A 159 -8.38 -15.17 -22.80
C ILE A 159 -9.48 -15.99 -22.13
N LYS A 160 -9.71 -17.23 -22.59
CA LYS A 160 -10.72 -18.12 -22.00
C LYS A 160 -10.43 -18.40 -20.52
N LYS A 161 -9.17 -18.63 -20.16
CA LYS A 161 -8.76 -18.81 -18.76
C LYS A 161 -9.02 -17.55 -17.94
N ALA A 162 -8.59 -16.38 -18.40
CA ALA A 162 -8.87 -15.12 -17.70
C ALA A 162 -10.38 -14.86 -17.51
N MET A 163 -11.21 -15.23 -18.49
CA MET A 163 -12.68 -15.11 -18.36
C MET A 163 -13.29 -16.01 -17.27
N THR A 164 -12.57 -17.03 -16.78
CA THR A 164 -12.99 -17.82 -15.61
C THR A 164 -12.61 -17.19 -14.27
N GLU A 165 -11.76 -16.16 -14.28
CA GLU A 165 -11.31 -15.44 -13.08
C GLU A 165 -12.20 -14.22 -12.80
N LYS A 166 -12.04 -13.61 -11.62
CA LYS A 166 -12.78 -12.38 -11.27
C LYS A 166 -12.21 -11.20 -12.07
N PRO A 167 -13.05 -10.43 -12.80
CA PRO A 167 -12.56 -9.31 -13.60
C PRO A 167 -11.96 -8.21 -12.71
N LEU A 168 -10.98 -7.50 -13.26
CA LEU A 168 -10.40 -6.31 -12.63
C LEU A 168 -11.47 -5.25 -12.37
N LEU A 169 -12.36 -5.09 -13.35
CA LEU A 169 -13.44 -4.12 -13.33
C LEU A 169 -14.56 -4.63 -14.24
N GLU A 170 -15.80 -4.41 -13.83
CA GLU A 170 -16.97 -4.65 -14.68
C GLU A 170 -17.95 -3.50 -14.51
N GLY A 171 -18.79 -3.29 -15.51
CA GLY A 171 -19.83 -2.28 -15.46
C GLY A 171 -20.73 -2.34 -16.68
N ASP A 172 -21.73 -1.47 -16.67
CA ASP A 172 -22.68 -1.32 -17.76
C ASP A 172 -22.50 0.03 -18.45
N CYS A 173 -22.98 0.11 -19.69
CA CYS A 173 -22.94 1.30 -20.52
C CYS A 173 -24.25 1.41 -21.29
N LYS A 174 -24.99 2.50 -21.08
CA LYS A 174 -26.24 2.79 -21.81
C LYS A 174 -25.94 3.74 -22.96
N MET A 175 -26.22 3.31 -24.20
CA MET A 175 -26.24 4.24 -25.34
C MET A 175 -27.64 4.79 -25.58
N HIS A 176 -27.73 5.97 -26.21
CA HIS A 176 -29.01 6.56 -26.64
C HIS A 176 -29.83 5.52 -27.43
N ARG A 177 -31.11 5.35 -27.04
CA ARG A 177 -32.06 4.28 -27.44
C ARG A 177 -32.00 2.97 -26.64
N SER A 178 -31.84 3.06 -25.32
CA SER A 178 -32.21 1.99 -24.36
C SER A 178 -31.40 0.69 -24.43
N LYS A 179 -30.37 0.60 -25.30
CA LYS A 179 -29.48 -0.57 -25.33
C LYS A 179 -28.39 -0.42 -24.28
N THR A 180 -28.39 -1.37 -23.34
CA THR A 180 -27.38 -1.51 -22.29
C THR A 180 -26.34 -2.54 -22.75
N PHE A 181 -25.07 -2.20 -22.59
CA PHE A 181 -23.95 -3.08 -22.87
C PHE A 181 -23.16 -3.31 -21.59
N ASN A 182 -22.88 -4.56 -21.27
CA ASN A 182 -22.03 -4.95 -20.15
C ASN A 182 -20.59 -5.09 -20.64
N TRP A 183 -19.65 -4.61 -19.86
CA TRP A 183 -18.23 -4.70 -20.15
C TRP A 183 -17.45 -5.23 -18.95
N LYS A 184 -16.40 -6.01 -19.23
CA LYS A 184 -15.46 -6.54 -18.23
C LYS A 184 -14.04 -6.29 -18.67
N ILE A 185 -13.18 -5.89 -17.74
CA ILE A 185 -11.73 -5.72 -17.95
C ILE A 185 -11.01 -6.85 -17.23
N TYR A 186 -10.12 -7.52 -17.96
CA TYR A 186 -9.20 -8.52 -17.42
C TYR A 186 -7.75 -8.07 -17.64
N ILE A 187 -6.89 -8.38 -16.67
CA ILE A 187 -5.44 -8.25 -16.80
C ILE A 187 -4.89 -9.64 -17.12
N LEU A 188 -4.03 -9.73 -18.14
CA LEU A 188 -3.26 -10.90 -18.52
C LEU A 188 -1.75 -10.64 -18.44
#